data_AF-M6VKX8-F1
#
_entry.id   AF-M6VKX8-F1
#
_cell.length_a   1.000
_cell.length_b   1.000
_cell.length_c   1.000
_cell.angle_alpha   90.00
_cell.angle_beta   90.00
_cell.angle_gamma   90.00
#
_symmetry.space_group_name_H-M   'P 1'
#
loop_
_entity.id
_entity.type
_entity.pdbx_description
1 polymer ?
#
loop_
_entity_poly.entity_id
_entity_poly.type
_entity_poly.pdbx_seq_one_letter_code
_entity_poly.pdbx_strand_id
1 'polypeptide(L)'
;MKKKIALVSMLFFVFFCKEENKDVSKQETPVKEEKVQNMKTEYVFNGVYAMRDMHLMKEVFGIQSKFKDYCLRIDLKANIVELGIVEGKVYKGKILEKDSESATIEINGKIQKYFITKGRFDGYVLMTENYSKKEADGKWNMDSIAGAEGQQTIAECISTINLNEELQYHEEDHGVPKKK
;
A
#
# COMPACT_ATOMS: atom_id res chain seq x y z
N MET A 1 42.79 11.36 -54.72
CA MET A 1 43.11 10.52 -55.91
C MET A 1 43.36 9.08 -55.45
N LYS A 2 42.93 8.09 -56.28
CA LYS A 2 43.15 6.61 -56.21
C LYS A 2 42.28 5.87 -55.15
N LYS A 3 41.23 5.08 -55.48
CA LYS A 3 41.14 3.75 -56.19
C LYS A 3 42.06 2.71 -55.52
N LYS A 4 41.72 1.44 -55.23
CA LYS A 4 40.60 0.52 -55.56
C LYS A 4 40.88 -0.84 -54.83
N ILE A 5 39.81 -1.58 -54.49
CA ILE A 5 39.59 -3.05 -54.73
C ILE A 5 40.27 -4.15 -53.86
N ALA A 6 39.38 -4.91 -53.22
CA ALA A 6 39.19 -6.39 -53.14
C ALA A 6 40.31 -7.34 -52.68
N LEU A 7 39.92 -8.39 -51.92
CA LEU A 7 39.72 -9.71 -52.52
C LEU A 7 38.96 -10.66 -51.58
N VAL A 8 37.91 -11.25 -52.12
CA VAL A 8 37.22 -12.44 -51.62
C VAL A 8 38.10 -13.67 -51.93
N SER A 9 38.23 -14.58 -50.97
CA SER A 9 38.65 -15.98 -51.14
C SER A 9 37.91 -16.73 -50.04
N MET A 10 36.81 -17.46 -50.25
CA MET A 10 36.50 -18.52 -51.20
C MET A 10 37.39 -19.78 -51.06
N LEU A 11 36.96 -20.61 -50.09
CA LEU A 11 36.68 -22.04 -50.21
C LEU A 11 37.72 -23.11 -49.80
N PHE A 12 37.14 -24.22 -49.30
CA PHE A 12 37.68 -25.56 -48.96
C PHE A 12 38.44 -25.62 -47.62
N PHE A 13 38.04 -26.44 -46.64
CA PHE A 13 37.97 -27.91 -46.71
C PHE A 13 36.79 -28.54 -45.95
N VAL A 14 36.44 -29.71 -46.45
CA VAL A 14 35.33 -30.57 -46.05
C VAL A 14 35.89 -31.75 -45.24
N PHE A 15 35.05 -32.31 -44.36
CA PHE A 15 35.12 -33.63 -43.74
C PHE A 15 36.19 -33.91 -42.67
N PHE A 16 35.73 -34.06 -41.42
CA PHE A 16 35.89 -35.32 -40.69
C PHE A 16 34.64 -35.57 -39.82
N CYS A 17 33.80 -36.51 -40.24
CA CYS A 17 32.90 -37.20 -39.35
C CYS A 17 33.73 -38.12 -38.44
N LYS A 18 33.55 -38.04 -37.13
CA LYS A 18 33.66 -39.23 -36.26
C LYS A 18 32.74 -39.09 -35.07
N GLU A 19 31.65 -39.83 -35.19
CA GLU A 19 30.76 -40.31 -34.15
C GLU A 19 31.53 -41.27 -33.23
N GLU A 20 31.43 -41.08 -31.90
CA GLU A 20 31.07 -42.13 -30.92
C GLU A 20 31.18 -41.61 -29.46
N ASN A 21 30.16 -41.97 -28.68
CA ASN A 21 30.02 -41.81 -27.25
C ASN A 21 31.19 -42.41 -26.44
N LYS A 22 31.64 -41.72 -25.38
CA LYS A 22 31.51 -42.14 -23.95
C LYS A 22 32.35 -41.28 -23.01
N ASP A 23 31.86 -41.24 -21.77
CA ASP A 23 32.51 -40.91 -20.50
C ASP A 23 32.57 -39.45 -20.00
N VAL A 24 31.48 -39.15 -19.28
CA VAL A 24 31.43 -38.48 -17.96
C VAL A 24 32.80 -38.18 -17.33
N SER A 25 33.11 -36.89 -17.24
CA SER A 25 33.89 -36.35 -16.13
C SER A 25 33.25 -35.04 -15.70
N LYS A 26 32.58 -35.09 -14.54
CA LYS A 26 32.11 -33.91 -13.80
C LYS A 26 33.29 -32.97 -13.57
N GLN A 27 33.29 -31.83 -14.25
CA GLN A 27 34.08 -30.67 -13.85
C GLN A 27 33.09 -29.66 -13.26
N GLU A 28 32.98 -29.66 -11.93
CA GLU A 28 32.23 -28.67 -11.18
C GLU A 28 32.91 -27.30 -11.38
N THR A 29 32.32 -26.48 -12.25
CA THR A 29 32.59 -25.04 -12.28
C THR A 29 32.22 -24.45 -10.92
N PRO A 30 33.08 -23.62 -10.30
CA PRO A 30 32.67 -22.87 -9.13
C PRO A 30 31.59 -21.89 -9.57
N VAL A 31 30.37 -22.14 -9.11
CA VAL A 31 29.25 -21.22 -9.21
C VAL A 31 29.71 -19.92 -8.56
N LYS A 32 29.95 -18.90 -9.39
CA LYS A 32 30.03 -17.52 -8.93
C LYS A 32 28.73 -17.29 -8.16
N GLU A 33 28.82 -17.14 -6.84
CA GLU A 33 27.72 -16.64 -6.03
C GLU A 33 27.28 -15.33 -6.67
N GLU A 34 26.20 -15.40 -7.43
CA GLU A 34 25.44 -14.25 -7.84
C GLU A 34 24.96 -13.64 -6.54
N LYS A 35 25.66 -12.57 -6.15
CA LYS A 35 25.35 -11.72 -5.03
C LYS A 35 23.89 -11.35 -5.20
N VAL A 36 23.01 -12.09 -4.52
CA VAL A 36 21.56 -11.84 -4.48
C VAL A 36 21.46 -10.38 -4.09
N GLN A 37 21.20 -9.52 -5.08
CA GLN A 37 20.87 -8.14 -4.84
C GLN A 37 19.61 -8.23 -4.00
N ASN A 38 19.78 -7.97 -2.71
CA ASN A 38 18.70 -7.74 -1.78
C ASN A 38 17.96 -6.53 -2.35
N MET A 39 16.99 -6.80 -3.23
CA MET A 39 16.00 -5.83 -3.66
C MET A 39 15.18 -5.52 -2.42
N LYS A 40 15.71 -4.65 -1.55
CA LYS A 40 14.86 -3.82 -0.69
C LYS A 40 14.04 -2.98 -1.65
N THR A 41 12.95 -3.53 -2.17
CA THR A 41 11.83 -2.74 -2.64
C THR A 41 11.38 -1.97 -1.42
N GLU A 42 11.85 -0.72 -1.30
CA GLU A 42 11.29 0.23 -0.37
C GLU A 42 9.78 0.21 -0.58
N TYR A 43 9.04 -0.18 0.46
CA TYR A 43 7.60 -0.26 0.37
C TYR A 43 7.06 1.12 0.03
N VAL A 44 6.44 1.25 -1.14
CA VAL A 44 5.78 2.49 -1.53
C VAL A 44 4.36 2.42 -1.01
N PHE A 45 4.06 3.20 0.03
CA PHE A 45 2.78 3.17 0.73
C PHE A 45 1.62 3.53 -0.18
N ASN A 46 0.78 2.54 -0.48
CA ASN A 46 -0.47 2.71 -1.20
C ASN A 46 -1.53 1.86 -0.52
N GLY A 47 -2.49 2.50 0.14
CA GLY A 47 -3.49 1.79 0.93
C GLY A 47 -4.80 2.56 1.06
N VAL A 48 -5.87 1.80 1.31
CA VAL A 48 -7.16 2.32 1.75
C VAL A 48 -7.37 1.94 3.21
N TYR A 49 -7.57 2.96 4.03
CA TYR A 49 -7.63 2.88 5.47
C TYR A 49 -9.06 3.14 5.93
N ALA A 50 -9.63 2.20 6.69
CA ALA A 50 -10.84 2.43 7.45
C ALA A 50 -10.45 3.24 8.70
N MET A 51 -10.94 4.47 8.77
CA MET A 51 -10.59 5.41 9.83
C MET A 51 -11.47 5.16 11.04
N ARG A 52 -10.85 4.95 12.21
CA ARG A 52 -11.55 4.60 13.45
C ARG A 52 -11.59 5.78 14.38
N ASP A 53 -12.78 6.10 14.91
CA ASP A 53 -12.99 6.94 16.10
C ASP A 53 -12.17 8.24 16.20
N MET A 54 -11.57 8.71 15.09
CA MET A 54 -10.88 9.98 15.07
C MET A 54 -11.94 11.04 15.32
N HIS A 55 -11.72 11.85 16.35
CA HIS A 55 -12.58 12.97 16.69
C HIS A 55 -12.99 13.70 15.41
N LEU A 56 -14.28 13.50 15.10
CA LEU A 56 -15.09 13.90 13.96
C LEU A 56 -14.30 14.28 12.70
N MET A 57 -14.56 13.60 11.58
CA MET A 57 -14.18 14.07 10.24
C MET A 57 -14.44 15.58 10.02
N LYS A 58 -15.46 16.13 10.72
CA LYS A 58 -15.73 17.58 10.83
C LYS A 58 -14.60 18.39 11.46
N GLU A 59 -14.00 17.92 12.54
CA GLU A 59 -12.89 18.58 13.22
C GLU A 59 -11.61 18.53 12.38
N VAL A 60 -11.33 17.36 11.79
CA VAL A 60 -10.10 17.15 11.01
C VAL A 60 -10.18 17.84 9.64
N PHE A 61 -11.29 17.66 8.92
CA PHE A 61 -11.42 18.09 7.51
C PHE A 61 -12.55 19.08 7.25
N GLY A 62 -13.31 19.50 8.28
CA GLY A 62 -14.45 20.41 8.09
C GLY A 62 -15.63 19.76 7.35
N ILE A 63 -15.65 18.44 7.21
CA ILE A 63 -16.70 17.72 6.47
C ILE A 63 -17.76 17.23 7.45
N GLN A 64 -19.02 17.59 7.20
CA GLN A 64 -20.15 17.13 7.99
C GLN A 64 -20.75 15.89 7.33
N SER A 65 -20.84 14.79 8.09
CA SER A 65 -21.52 13.55 7.73
C SER A 65 -22.42 13.11 8.88
N LYS A 66 -23.43 12.31 8.57
CA LYS A 66 -24.24 11.61 9.58
C LYS A 66 -23.46 10.48 10.25
N PHE A 67 -22.47 9.93 9.55
CA PHE A 67 -21.65 8.82 9.99
C PHE A 67 -20.32 9.35 10.52
N LYS A 68 -19.77 8.64 11.52
CA LYS A 68 -18.47 8.97 12.10
C LYS A 68 -17.33 8.34 11.31
N ASP A 69 -17.58 7.15 10.79
CA ASP A 69 -16.60 6.36 10.06
C ASP A 69 -16.48 6.84 8.62
N TYR A 70 -15.24 6.84 8.14
CA TYR A 70 -14.90 7.22 6.78
C TYR A 70 -13.68 6.44 6.30
N CYS A 71 -13.47 6.44 4.99
CA CYS A 71 -12.36 5.76 4.36
C CYS A 71 -11.38 6.79 3.82
N LEU A 72 -10.10 6.59 4.07
CA LEU A 72 -9.04 7.43 3.55
C LEU A 72 -8.13 6.60 2.65
N ARG A 73 -7.94 7.02 1.41
CA ARG A 73 -6.97 6.46 0.48
C ARG A 73 -5.78 7.37 0.41
N ILE A 74 -4.60 6.81 0.63
CA ILE A 74 -3.32 7.48 0.41
C ILE A 74 -2.50 6.57 -0.50
N ASP A 75 -2.20 7.06 -1.69
CA ASP A 75 -1.37 6.39 -2.69
C ASP A 75 -0.16 7.29 -2.97
N LEU A 76 0.96 7.02 -2.29
CA LEU A 76 2.17 7.83 -2.43
C LEU A 76 2.80 7.67 -3.81
N LYS A 77 2.57 6.54 -4.48
CA LYS A 77 3.09 6.25 -5.83
C LYS A 77 2.35 7.04 -6.90
N ALA A 78 1.02 6.99 -6.88
CA ALA A 78 0.15 7.70 -7.81
C ALA A 78 -0.13 9.15 -7.39
N ASN A 79 0.32 9.55 -6.20
CA ASN A 79 0.07 10.86 -5.60
C ASN A 79 -1.44 11.16 -5.43
N ILE A 80 -2.20 10.15 -4.96
CA ILE A 80 -3.64 10.23 -4.79
C ILE A 80 -3.98 10.32 -3.31
N VAL A 81 -4.87 11.25 -2.97
CA VAL A 81 -5.54 11.32 -1.67
C VAL A 81 -7.03 11.44 -1.91
N GLU A 82 -7.80 10.50 -1.37
CA GLU A 82 -9.25 10.49 -1.48
C GLU A 82 -9.87 10.13 -0.13
N LEU A 83 -10.88 10.88 0.28
CA LEU A 83 -11.68 10.60 1.47
C LEU A 83 -13.09 10.24 1.03
N GLY A 84 -13.54 9.06 1.39
CA GLY A 84 -14.87 8.56 1.08
C GLY A 84 -15.76 8.45 2.32
N ILE A 85 -17.03 8.83 2.19
CA ILE A 85 -18.04 8.73 3.25
C ILE A 85 -19.23 7.88 2.81
N VAL A 86 -19.98 7.36 3.79
CA VAL A 86 -21.14 6.48 3.58
C VAL A 86 -22.23 7.11 2.72
N GLU A 87 -22.37 8.43 2.72
CA GLU A 87 -23.30 9.15 1.83
C GLU A 87 -22.90 9.12 0.33
N GLY A 88 -21.91 8.33 -0.06
CA GLY A 88 -21.47 8.15 -1.44
C GLY A 88 -20.66 9.33 -1.99
N LYS A 89 -20.24 10.26 -1.12
CA LYS A 89 -19.38 11.39 -1.50
C LYS A 89 -17.91 11.02 -1.36
N VAL A 90 -17.11 11.44 -2.33
CA VAL A 90 -15.66 11.32 -2.31
C VAL A 90 -15.03 12.70 -2.43
N TYR A 91 -14.19 13.05 -1.47
CA TYR A 91 -13.44 14.30 -1.40
C TYR A 91 -12.02 14.05 -1.85
N LYS A 92 -11.57 14.80 -2.86
CA LYS A 92 -10.20 14.72 -3.35
C LYS A 92 -9.29 15.63 -2.53
N GLY A 93 -8.13 15.11 -2.19
CA GLY A 93 -7.08 15.83 -1.48
C GLY A 93 -5.82 16.02 -2.28
N LYS A 94 -4.78 16.47 -1.59
CA LYS A 94 -3.41 16.60 -2.09
C LYS A 94 -2.45 16.05 -1.06
N ILE A 95 -1.34 15.48 -1.52
CA ILE A 95 -0.17 15.25 -0.67
C ILE A 95 0.66 16.54 -0.69
N LEU A 96 0.89 17.12 0.48
CA LEU A 96 1.74 18.30 0.64
C LEU A 96 3.20 17.89 0.87
N GLU A 97 3.39 16.91 1.75
CA GLU A 97 4.72 16.38 2.11
C GLU A 97 4.62 14.87 2.26
N LYS A 98 5.69 14.16 1.93
CA LYS A 98 5.80 12.72 2.17
C LYS A 98 7.24 12.33 2.44
N ASP A 99 7.40 11.33 3.29
CA ASP A 99 8.66 10.63 3.52
C ASP A 99 8.38 9.12 3.61
N SER A 100 9.36 8.33 4.05
CA SER A 100 9.25 6.88 4.15
C SER A 100 8.37 6.39 5.31
N GLU A 101 7.87 7.27 6.17
CA GLU A 101 7.13 6.90 7.38
C GLU A 101 5.91 7.80 7.62
N SER A 102 5.70 8.83 6.80
CA SER A 102 4.64 9.80 7.01
C SER A 102 4.19 10.48 5.72
N ALA A 103 2.96 10.95 5.75
CA ALA A 103 2.36 11.76 4.70
C ALA A 103 1.57 12.91 5.33
N THR A 104 1.85 14.13 4.89
CA THR A 104 1.04 15.31 5.19
C THR A 104 0.08 15.52 4.03
N ILE A 105 -1.22 15.44 4.31
CA ILE A 105 -2.27 15.58 3.30
C ILE A 105 -3.10 16.84 3.56
N GLU A 106 -3.72 17.35 2.51
CA GLU A 106 -4.71 18.41 2.58
C GLU A 106 -6.02 17.95 1.93
N ILE A 107 -7.12 18.08 2.66
CA ILE A 107 -8.48 17.87 2.15
C ILE A 107 -9.33 19.04 2.62
N ASN A 108 -10.09 19.65 1.70
CA ASN A 108 -10.99 20.77 2.02
C ASN A 108 -10.27 21.94 2.74
N GLY A 109 -9.03 22.25 2.34
CA GLY A 109 -8.21 23.31 2.95
C GLY A 109 -7.74 23.01 4.37
N LYS A 110 -7.94 21.79 4.87
CA LYS A 110 -7.47 21.33 6.18
C LYS A 110 -6.32 20.35 6.02
N ILE A 111 -5.29 20.52 6.83
CA ILE A 111 -4.05 19.77 6.77
C ILE A 111 -4.02 18.75 7.90
N GLN A 112 -3.65 17.52 7.58
CA GLN A 112 -3.44 16.46 8.55
C GLN A 112 -2.19 15.68 8.19
N LYS A 113 -1.31 15.48 9.18
CA LYS A 113 -0.16 14.59 9.06
C LYS A 113 -0.53 13.20 9.59
N TYR A 114 -0.21 12.18 8.83
CA TYR A 114 -0.32 10.79 9.23
C TYR A 114 1.05 10.15 9.26
N PHE A 115 1.31 9.38 10.30
CA PHE A 115 2.46 8.49 10.40
C PHE A 115 1.99 7.09 10.03
N ILE A 116 2.76 6.41 9.19
CA ILE A 116 2.42 5.11 8.66
C ILE A 116 3.37 4.10 9.28
N THR A 117 2.80 3.11 9.95
CA THR A 117 3.58 2.08 10.65
C THR A 117 2.98 0.70 10.45
N LYS A 118 3.75 -0.34 10.75
CA LYS A 118 3.28 -1.72 10.62
C LYS A 118 2.32 -2.05 11.76
N GLY A 119 1.14 -2.53 11.40
CA GLY A 119 0.13 -3.02 12.33
C GLY A 119 0.43 -4.42 12.87
N ARG A 120 -0.51 -4.96 13.67
CA ARG A 120 -0.39 -6.27 14.31
C ARG A 120 -0.49 -7.47 13.33
N PHE A 121 -1.10 -7.29 12.16
CA PHE A 121 -1.44 -8.37 11.22
C PHE A 121 -0.90 -8.12 9.81
N ASP A 122 0.39 -7.81 9.71
CA ASP A 122 1.13 -7.57 8.45
C ASP A 122 0.63 -6.43 7.53
N GLY A 123 -0.48 -5.78 7.83
CA GLY A 123 -0.92 -4.53 7.19
C GLY A 123 -0.35 -3.26 7.83
N TYR A 124 -0.59 -2.12 7.19
CA TYR A 124 -0.19 -0.81 7.69
C TYR A 124 -1.33 -0.12 8.46
N VAL A 125 -0.93 0.78 9.35
CA VAL A 125 -1.85 1.58 10.14
C VAL A 125 -1.41 3.03 10.11
N LEU A 126 -2.40 3.92 10.18
CA LEU A 126 -2.20 5.36 10.31
C LEU A 126 -2.25 5.73 11.78
N MET A 127 -1.26 6.52 12.19
CA MET A 127 -1.18 7.18 13.49
C MET A 127 -1.18 8.70 13.27
N THR A 128 -1.62 9.46 14.27
CA THR A 128 -1.58 10.92 14.22
C THR A 128 -1.38 11.49 15.61
N GLU A 129 -0.66 12.60 15.72
CA GLU A 129 -0.32 13.22 17.02
C GLU A 129 -1.54 13.74 17.78
N ASN A 130 -2.63 14.10 17.09
CA ASN A 130 -3.84 14.63 17.72
C ASN A 130 -4.82 13.55 18.23
N TYR A 131 -4.49 12.27 18.08
CA TYR A 131 -5.38 11.16 18.48
C TYR A 131 -4.59 9.96 19.03
N SER A 132 -3.55 9.56 18.33
CA SER A 132 -2.72 8.42 18.70
C SER A 132 -1.79 8.74 19.86
N LYS A 133 -1.65 7.80 20.79
CA LYS A 133 -0.75 7.92 21.93
C LYS A 133 0.62 7.37 21.59
N LYS A 134 1.67 8.01 22.11
CA LYS A 134 3.01 7.44 22.20
C LYS A 134 3.24 6.92 23.61
N GLU A 135 3.86 5.77 23.71
CA GLU A 135 4.36 5.21 24.96
C GLU A 135 5.60 5.97 25.44
N ALA A 136 6.03 5.71 26.68
CA ALA A 136 7.20 6.35 27.27
C ALA A 136 8.51 6.10 26.49
N ASP A 137 8.57 5.02 25.71
CA ASP A 137 9.71 4.69 24.84
C ASP A 137 9.64 5.37 23.45
N GLY A 138 8.63 6.21 23.22
CA GLY A 138 8.41 6.94 21.97
C GLY A 138 7.71 6.14 20.88
N LYS A 139 7.38 4.87 21.10
CA LYS A 139 6.62 4.06 20.13
C LYS A 139 5.15 4.38 20.17
N TRP A 140 4.49 4.21 19.03
CA TRP A 140 3.04 4.34 18.93
C TRP A 140 2.30 3.23 19.68
N ASN A 141 1.29 3.62 20.46
CA ASN A 141 0.36 2.70 21.10
C ASN A 141 -0.65 2.19 20.05
N MET A 142 -0.58 0.89 19.75
CA MET A 142 -1.41 0.23 18.74
C MET A 142 -2.89 0.08 19.12
N ASP A 143 -3.28 0.40 20.34
CA ASP A 143 -4.69 0.49 20.74
C ASP A 143 -5.30 1.88 20.43
N SER A 144 -4.48 2.83 19.94
CA SER A 144 -4.88 4.20 19.55
C SER A 144 -4.64 4.49 18.06
N ILE A 145 -4.88 3.48 17.22
CA ILE A 145 -4.73 3.57 15.76
C ILE A 145 -5.81 4.48 15.17
N ALA A 146 -5.39 5.43 14.35
CA ALA A 146 -6.28 6.38 13.68
C ALA A 146 -6.98 5.76 12.46
N GLY A 147 -6.28 4.87 11.74
CA GLY A 147 -6.85 4.13 10.62
C GLY A 147 -6.13 2.83 10.38
N ALA A 148 -6.87 1.79 10.01
CA ALA A 148 -6.31 0.48 9.69
C ALA A 148 -6.47 0.21 8.19
N GLU A 149 -5.38 -0.19 7.54
CA GLU A 149 -5.43 -0.67 6.16
C GLU A 149 -6.30 -1.92 6.11
N GLY A 150 -7.22 -1.98 5.15
CA GLY A 150 -8.17 -3.09 5.12
C GLY A 150 -8.77 -3.42 3.77
N GLN A 151 -8.78 -2.50 2.80
CA GLN A 151 -9.49 -2.70 1.53
C GLN A 151 -8.69 -2.23 0.32
N GLN A 152 -9.07 -2.71 -0.87
CA GLN A 152 -8.41 -2.33 -2.12
C GLN A 152 -8.92 -0.99 -2.65
N THR A 153 -10.18 -0.66 -2.39
CA THR A 153 -10.82 0.57 -2.90
C THR A 153 -11.63 1.32 -1.84
N ILE A 154 -11.82 2.64 -2.07
CA ILE A 154 -12.70 3.48 -1.25
C ILE A 154 -14.14 2.93 -1.25
N ALA A 155 -14.62 2.44 -2.40
CA ALA A 155 -15.99 1.93 -2.53
C ALA A 155 -16.23 0.69 -1.66
N GLU A 156 -15.30 -0.26 -1.65
CA GLU A 156 -15.37 -1.47 -0.80
C GLU A 156 -15.26 -1.13 0.68
N CYS A 157 -14.39 -0.18 1.02
CA CYS A 157 -14.26 0.31 2.38
C CYS A 157 -15.58 0.95 2.87
N ILE A 158 -16.18 1.82 2.06
CA ILE A 158 -17.48 2.44 2.39
C ILE A 158 -18.58 1.38 2.51
N SER A 159 -18.66 0.42 1.58
CA SER A 159 -19.70 -0.62 1.64
C SER A 159 -19.57 -1.47 2.89
N THR A 160 -18.34 -1.74 3.35
CA THR A 160 -18.09 -2.46 4.60
C THR A 160 -18.56 -1.68 5.82
N ILE A 161 -18.29 -0.37 5.87
CA ILE A 161 -18.80 0.50 6.94
C ILE A 161 -20.33 0.49 6.93
N ASN A 162 -20.95 0.65 5.77
CA ASN A 162 -22.42 0.67 5.67
C ASN A 162 -23.07 -0.64 6.15
N LEU A 163 -22.49 -1.80 5.80
CA LEU A 163 -22.96 -3.09 6.28
C LEU A 163 -22.86 -3.22 7.81
N ASN A 164 -21.77 -2.73 8.40
CA ASN A 164 -21.59 -2.77 9.86
C ASN A 164 -22.61 -1.88 10.58
N GLU A 165 -22.89 -0.69 10.05
CA GLU A 165 -23.92 0.21 10.57
C GLU A 165 -25.31 -0.43 10.47
N GLU A 166 -25.67 -1.00 9.32
CA GLU A 166 -26.95 -1.71 9.13
C GLU A 166 -27.11 -2.87 10.13
N LEU A 167 -26.06 -3.65 10.36
CA LEU A 167 -26.08 -4.74 11.34
C LEU A 167 -26.26 -4.23 12.78
N GLN A 168 -25.61 -3.12 13.16
CA GLN A 168 -25.81 -2.51 14.48
C GLN A 168 -27.26 -2.07 14.68
N TYR A 169 -27.87 -1.42 13.68
CA TYR A 169 -29.28 -1.04 13.73
C TYR A 169 -30.23 -2.24 13.89
N HIS A 170 -29.93 -3.37 13.24
CA HIS A 170 -30.75 -4.58 13.35
C HIS A 170 -30.58 -5.31 14.69
N GLU A 171 -29.39 -5.31 15.28
CA GLU A 171 -29.16 -5.91 16.60
C GLU A 171 -29.85 -5.14 17.74
N GLU A 172 -29.88 -3.80 17.66
CA GLU A 172 -30.54 -2.96 18.67
C GLU A 172 -32.07 -3.13 18.70
N ASP A 173 -32.70 -3.41 17.55
CA ASP A 173 -34.15 -3.59 17.44
C ASP A 173 -34.66 -4.96 17.95
N HIS A 174 -33.76 -5.90 18.25
CA HIS A 174 -34.13 -7.19 18.85
C HIS A 174 -34.17 -7.17 20.39
N GLY A 175 -33.91 -6.01 21.01
CA GLY A 175 -34.04 -5.76 22.45
C GLY A 175 -35.47 -5.48 22.91
N VAL A 176 -36.49 -6.22 22.46
CA VAL A 176 -37.84 -6.08 23.04
C VAL A 176 -37.81 -6.66 24.46
N PRO A 177 -38.15 -5.89 25.51
CA PRO A 177 -38.28 -6.46 26.85
C PRO A 177 -39.43 -7.46 26.81
N LYS A 178 -39.14 -8.74 27.09
CA LYS A 178 -40.20 -9.70 27.41
C LYS A 178 -40.94 -9.16 28.63
N LYS A 179 -42.17 -8.68 28.42
CA LYS A 179 -43.09 -8.30 29.50
C LYS A 179 -43.13 -9.46 30.49
N LYS A 180 -42.78 -9.18 31.75
CA LYS A 180 -43.08 -10.06 32.89
C LYS A 180 -44.56 -9.99 33.21
#